data_AF-J9F226-F1
#
_entry.id   AF-J9F226-F1
#
_cell.length_a   1.000
_cell.length_b   1.000
_cell.length_c   1.000
_cell.angle_alpha   90.00
_cell.angle_beta   90.00
_cell.angle_gamma   90.00
#
_symmetry.space_group_name_H-M   'P 1'
#
loop_
_entity.id
_entity.type
_entity.pdbx_description
1 polymer ?
#
loop_
_entity_poly.entity_id
_entity_poly.type
_entity_poly.pdbx_seq_one_letter_code
_entity_poly.pdbx_strand_id
1 'polypeptide(L)'
;MNAHLARIQLSAELNKDTEVIILRAIRLVQACVDVLSSNGWLMPAIHAMELSQMLTQAMFTSESYLKQLPHCSTSLLERCKEKKISSIFDLLDLEDDVRQALLQMTPAEMSDVARFCNHYPSIEVEHKIENSGTITVGDTVNVTVEMERENDLNGMAPPVVAPLFPQKRKEEGWWLVIGDHSSNALFSIKRLTVHQKAKMTLDFTALAVGKMHYKLYFICDSYLGADQEFDLKFRVEETGRSRKRARDDE
;
A
#
# COMPACT_ATOMS: atom_id res chain seq x y z
N MET A 1 19.87 -8.73 6.23
CA MET A 1 18.49 -8.60 5.70
C MET A 1 17.64 -9.83 5.96
N ASN A 2 17.94 -11.02 5.42
CA ASN A 2 17.09 -12.20 5.70
C ASN A 2 16.98 -12.53 7.20
N ALA A 3 18.07 -12.43 7.97
CA ALA A 3 18.03 -12.59 9.42
C ALA A 3 17.09 -11.57 10.12
N HIS A 4 17.04 -10.33 9.61
CA HIS A 4 16.12 -9.29 10.10
C HIS A 4 14.67 -9.65 9.81
N LEU A 5 14.35 -10.02 8.57
CA LEU A 5 13.00 -10.43 8.15
C LEU A 5 12.52 -11.68 8.90
N ALA A 6 13.44 -12.62 9.19
CA ALA A 6 13.16 -13.82 9.96
C ALA A 6 13.20 -13.60 11.49
N ARG A 7 13.55 -12.40 11.97
CA ARG A 7 13.72 -12.06 13.39
C ARG A 7 14.69 -13.01 14.12
N ILE A 8 15.76 -13.44 13.45
CA ILE A 8 16.78 -14.32 14.01
C ILE A 8 17.65 -13.52 14.99
N GLN A 9 17.84 -14.06 16.19
CA GLN A 9 18.73 -13.46 17.19
C GLN A 9 20.19 -13.52 16.72
N LEU A 10 20.83 -12.36 16.58
CA LEU A 10 22.24 -12.24 16.22
C LEU A 10 23.07 -11.76 17.43
N SER A 11 24.40 -11.85 17.30
CA SER A 11 25.32 -11.21 18.24
C SER A 11 25.16 -9.69 18.21
N ALA A 12 25.58 -9.02 19.28
CA ALA A 12 25.46 -7.56 19.39
C ALA A 12 26.16 -6.80 18.25
N GLU A 13 27.30 -7.32 17.76
CA GLU A 13 28.04 -6.74 16.63
C GLU A 13 27.25 -6.87 15.33
N LEU A 14 26.74 -8.07 15.01
CA LEU A 14 25.96 -8.32 13.81
C LEU A 14 24.60 -7.60 13.81
N ASN A 15 23.99 -7.37 14.99
CA ASN A 15 22.79 -6.55 15.11
C ASN A 15 23.06 -5.09 14.74
N LYS A 16 24.17 -4.50 15.20
CA LYS A 16 24.56 -3.13 14.81
C LYS A 16 24.80 -3.02 13.30
N ASP A 17 25.45 -4.01 12.70
CA ASP A 17 25.65 -4.06 11.25
C ASP A 17 24.31 -4.17 10.51
N THR A 18 23.40 -4.99 11.03
CA THR A 18 22.05 -5.14 10.48
C THR A 18 21.28 -3.82 10.53
N GLU A 19 21.34 -3.08 11.63
CA GLU A 19 20.70 -1.76 11.76
C GLU A 19 21.16 -0.80 10.65
N VAL A 20 22.48 -0.72 10.41
CA VAL A 20 23.06 0.11 9.34
C VAL A 20 22.56 -0.34 7.96
N ILE A 21 22.56 -1.65 7.71
CA ILE A 21 22.11 -2.22 6.43
C ILE A 21 20.64 -1.89 6.17
N ILE A 22 19.76 -2.07 7.15
CA ILE A 22 18.31 -1.86 7.00
C ILE A 22 18.00 -0.39 6.68
N LEU A 23 18.66 0.56 7.35
CA LEU A 23 18.46 1.99 7.07
C LEU A 23 18.90 2.38 5.66
N ARG A 24 19.93 1.75 5.10
CA ARG A 24 20.35 1.97 3.71
C ARG A 24 19.44 1.25 2.72
N ALA A 25 18.98 0.04 3.07
CA ALA A 25 18.13 -0.78 2.23
C ALA A 25 16.83 -0.08 1.86
N ILE A 26 16.17 0.62 2.79
CA ILE A 26 14.92 1.36 2.50
C ILE A 26 15.10 2.38 1.36
N ARG A 27 16.21 3.13 1.35
CA ARG A 27 16.49 4.10 0.29
C ARG A 27 16.77 3.43 -1.06
N LEU A 28 17.46 2.28 -1.03
CA LEU A 28 17.74 1.49 -2.23
C LEU A 28 16.45 0.88 -2.80
N VAL A 29 15.56 0.39 -1.94
CA VAL A 29 14.25 -0.14 -2.33
C VAL A 29 13.41 0.94 -3.00
N GLN A 30 13.38 2.16 -2.46
CA GLN A 30 12.71 3.30 -3.10
C GLN A 30 13.29 3.60 -4.49
N ALA A 31 14.62 3.60 -4.64
CA ALA A 31 15.25 3.77 -5.95
C ALA A 31 14.91 2.61 -6.92
N CYS A 32 14.79 1.37 -6.43
CA CYS A 32 14.32 0.25 -7.23
C CYS A 32 12.88 0.48 -7.70
N VAL A 33 11.97 0.95 -6.84
CA VAL A 33 10.60 1.30 -7.23
C VAL A 33 10.62 2.35 -8.35
N ASP A 34 11.44 3.40 -8.23
CA ASP A 34 11.56 4.45 -9.24
C ASP A 34 12.05 3.89 -10.59
N VAL A 35 13.05 3.02 -10.59
CA VAL A 35 13.58 2.38 -11.81
C VAL A 35 12.54 1.45 -12.44
N LEU A 36 11.91 0.57 -11.65
CA LEU A 36 10.95 -0.42 -12.15
C LEU A 36 9.69 0.25 -12.70
N SER A 37 9.20 1.29 -12.01
CA SER A 37 8.06 2.07 -12.48
C SER A 37 8.39 2.91 -13.72
N SER A 38 9.59 3.48 -13.83
CA SER A 38 10.03 4.18 -15.04
C SER A 38 10.14 3.27 -16.27
N ASN A 39 10.39 1.97 -16.06
CA ASN A 39 10.37 0.95 -17.11
C ASN A 39 8.95 0.41 -17.41
N GLY A 40 7.93 0.86 -16.68
CA GLY A 40 6.56 0.41 -16.85
C GLY A 40 6.29 -1.01 -16.36
N TRP A 41 7.11 -1.57 -15.44
CA TRP A 41 6.94 -2.93 -14.95
C TRP A 41 6.14 -2.97 -13.65
N LEU A 42 4.89 -3.43 -13.73
CA LEU A 42 3.94 -3.36 -12.61
C LEU A 42 4.31 -4.27 -11.45
N MET A 43 4.32 -5.59 -11.66
CA MET A 43 4.53 -6.57 -10.60
C MET A 43 5.90 -6.41 -9.92
N PRO A 44 7.01 -6.20 -10.64
CA PRO A 44 8.29 -5.91 -9.99
C PRO A 44 8.24 -4.65 -9.12
N ALA A 45 7.58 -3.58 -9.57
CA ALA A 45 7.44 -2.35 -8.78
C ALA A 45 6.61 -2.60 -7.51
N ILE A 46 5.50 -3.32 -7.60
CA ILE A 46 4.67 -3.71 -6.43
C ILE A 46 5.49 -4.55 -5.45
N HIS A 47 6.20 -5.58 -5.90
CA HIS A 47 7.04 -6.40 -5.02
C HIS A 47 8.16 -5.59 -4.35
N ALA A 48 8.69 -4.55 -5.02
CA ALA A 48 9.66 -3.64 -4.40
C ALA A 48 8.99 -2.76 -3.32
N MET A 49 7.73 -2.32 -3.50
CA MET A 49 6.97 -1.62 -2.47
C MET A 49 6.69 -2.53 -1.26
N GLU A 50 6.27 -3.77 -1.49
CA GLU A 50 6.09 -4.79 -0.44
C GLU A 50 7.38 -5.04 0.34
N LEU A 51 8.54 -5.07 -0.35
CA LEU A 51 9.84 -5.19 0.32
C LEU A 51 10.12 -4.03 1.29
N SER A 52 9.63 -2.82 1.01
CA SER A 52 9.72 -1.69 1.95
C SER A 52 8.93 -1.99 3.23
N GLN A 53 7.72 -2.54 3.10
CA GLN A 53 6.88 -2.93 4.24
C GLN A 53 7.54 -4.07 5.04
N MET A 54 8.03 -5.10 4.36
CA MET A 54 8.75 -6.24 4.95
C MET A 54 9.96 -5.80 5.79
N LEU A 55 10.78 -4.89 5.25
CA LEU A 55 11.95 -4.35 5.94
C LEU A 55 11.55 -3.48 7.14
N THR A 56 10.45 -2.74 7.03
CA THR A 56 9.93 -1.90 8.13
C THR A 56 9.41 -2.77 9.27
N GLN A 57 8.60 -3.79 8.98
CA GLN A 57 7.94 -4.64 9.99
C GLN A 57 8.72 -5.90 10.38
N ALA A 58 9.89 -6.10 9.76
CA ALA A 58 10.76 -7.25 9.98
C ALA A 58 10.01 -8.59 9.84
N MET A 59 9.36 -8.79 8.68
CA MET A 59 8.61 -10.00 8.36
C MET A 59 8.52 -10.24 6.86
N PHE A 60 8.15 -11.45 6.45
CA PHE A 60 7.88 -11.79 5.05
C PHE A 60 6.40 -11.60 4.69
N THR A 61 6.10 -11.32 3.42
CA THR A 61 4.72 -11.21 2.91
C THR A 61 3.94 -12.52 2.99
N SER A 62 4.62 -13.67 3.05
CA SER A 62 4.00 -15.00 3.21
C SER A 62 3.55 -15.29 4.65
N GLU A 63 3.86 -14.43 5.61
CA GLU A 63 3.51 -14.60 7.02
C GLU A 63 2.21 -13.84 7.36
N SER A 64 1.58 -14.19 8.48
CA SER A 64 0.37 -13.49 8.94
C SER A 64 0.66 -12.02 9.23
N TYR A 65 -0.21 -11.12 8.76
CA TYR A 65 -0.14 -9.68 9.05
C TYR A 65 -0.18 -9.36 10.55
N LEU A 66 -0.72 -10.26 11.38
CA LEU A 66 -0.72 -10.15 12.84
C LEU A 66 0.68 -10.26 13.45
N LYS A 67 1.69 -10.73 12.70
CA LYS A 67 3.10 -10.75 13.14
C LYS A 67 3.66 -9.33 13.34
N GLN A 68 3.02 -8.31 12.78
CA GLN A 68 3.35 -6.89 12.99
C GLN A 68 3.05 -6.42 14.43
N LEU A 69 2.14 -7.09 15.14
CA LEU A 69 1.78 -6.71 16.51
C LEU A 69 3.00 -6.77 17.45
N PRO A 70 3.14 -5.81 18.38
CA PRO A 70 4.06 -5.93 19.50
C PRO A 70 3.82 -7.23 20.28
N HIS A 71 4.88 -7.81 20.83
CA HIS A 71 4.82 -9.01 21.69
C HIS A 71 4.18 -10.24 21.01
N CYS A 72 4.11 -10.26 19.68
CA CYS A 72 3.49 -11.34 18.93
C CYS A 72 4.31 -12.63 19.04
N SER A 73 3.69 -13.66 19.63
CA SER A 73 4.25 -15.00 19.78
C SER A 73 3.67 -15.97 18.76
N THR A 74 4.36 -17.09 18.52
CA THR A 74 3.84 -18.15 17.64
C THR A 74 2.50 -18.69 18.14
N SER A 75 2.33 -18.83 19.46
CA SER A 75 1.07 -19.30 20.05
C SER A 75 -0.08 -18.31 19.86
N LEU A 76 0.20 -17.00 19.82
CA LEU A 76 -0.82 -16.01 19.45
C LEU A 76 -1.27 -16.20 18.00
N LEU A 77 -0.34 -16.35 17.07
CA LEU A 77 -0.66 -16.55 15.65
C LEU A 77 -1.48 -17.82 15.41
N GLU A 78 -1.18 -18.91 16.13
CA GLU A 78 -1.97 -20.15 16.09
C GLU A 78 -3.41 -19.93 16.55
N ARG A 79 -3.61 -19.26 17.70
CA ARG A 79 -4.97 -18.93 18.19
C ARG A 79 -5.72 -18.02 17.22
N CYS A 80 -5.06 -17.04 16.62
CA CYS A 80 -5.67 -16.17 15.62
C CYS A 80 -6.12 -16.98 14.39
N LYS A 81 -5.28 -17.90 13.92
CA LYS A 81 -5.61 -18.81 12.81
C LYS A 81 -6.81 -19.70 13.13
N GLU A 82 -6.88 -20.27 14.34
CA GLU A 82 -8.03 -21.09 14.78
C GLU A 82 -9.34 -20.30 14.79
N LYS A 83 -9.29 -19.03 15.23
CA LYS A 83 -10.44 -18.11 15.21
C LYS A 83 -10.68 -17.45 13.84
N LYS A 84 -9.92 -17.80 12.81
CA LYS A 84 -9.98 -17.22 11.46
C LYS A 84 -9.74 -15.70 11.40
N ILE A 85 -8.93 -15.19 12.32
CA ILE A 85 -8.49 -13.80 12.33
C ILE A 85 -7.24 -13.71 11.46
N SER A 86 -7.32 -12.93 10.39
CA SER A 86 -6.32 -12.87 9.33
C SER A 86 -5.75 -11.47 9.11
N SER A 87 -6.46 -10.42 9.53
CA SER A 87 -6.09 -9.03 9.36
C SER A 87 -6.05 -8.26 10.70
N ILE A 88 -5.45 -7.07 10.70
CA ILE A 88 -5.51 -6.16 11.86
C ILE A 88 -6.95 -5.64 12.06
N PHE A 89 -7.72 -5.47 10.98
CA PHE A 89 -9.12 -5.08 11.05
C PHE A 89 -9.97 -6.15 11.74
N ASP A 90 -9.77 -7.43 11.41
CA ASP A 90 -10.45 -8.56 12.06
C ASP A 90 -10.21 -8.56 13.59
N LEU A 91 -9.01 -8.15 14.02
CA LEU A 91 -8.66 -8.03 15.45
C LEU A 91 -9.34 -6.83 16.12
N LEU A 92 -9.49 -5.72 15.38
CA LEU A 92 -10.17 -4.51 15.85
C LEU A 92 -11.67 -4.72 16.03
N ASP A 93 -12.28 -5.57 15.19
CA ASP A 93 -13.71 -5.88 15.20
C ASP A 93 -14.13 -6.87 16.30
N LEU A 94 -13.17 -7.45 17.04
CA LEU A 94 -13.48 -8.35 18.15
C LEU A 94 -14.04 -7.58 19.36
N GLU A 95 -15.01 -8.20 20.02
CA GLU A 95 -15.44 -7.79 21.36
C GLU A 95 -14.28 -7.87 22.37
N ASP A 96 -14.31 -7.00 23.38
CA ASP A 96 -13.21 -6.80 24.33
C ASP A 96 -12.81 -8.08 25.08
N ASP A 97 -13.79 -8.87 25.49
CA ASP A 97 -13.59 -10.13 26.20
C ASP A 97 -12.96 -11.20 25.29
N VAL A 98 -13.43 -11.30 24.04
CA VAL A 98 -12.88 -12.20 23.02
C VAL A 98 -11.44 -11.82 22.67
N ARG A 99 -11.17 -10.52 22.53
CA ARG A 99 -9.84 -9.96 22.26
C ARG A 99 -8.88 -10.21 23.41
N GLN A 100 -9.30 -9.98 24.65
CA GLN A 100 -8.48 -10.24 25.83
C GLN A 100 -8.14 -11.73 25.99
N ALA A 101 -9.13 -12.60 25.80
CA ALA A 101 -8.95 -14.06 25.83
C ALA A 101 -8.04 -14.57 24.69
N LEU A 102 -8.05 -13.91 23.54
CA LEU A 102 -7.18 -14.22 22.41
C LEU A 102 -5.73 -13.78 22.66
N LEU A 103 -5.54 -12.53 23.07
CA LEU A 103 -4.21 -11.93 23.22
C LEU A 103 -3.45 -12.53 24.40
N GLN A 104 -4.12 -12.76 25.55
CA GLN A 104 -3.51 -13.30 26.78
C GLN A 104 -2.27 -12.51 27.23
N MET A 105 -2.33 -11.19 27.07
CA MET A 105 -1.24 -10.27 27.35
C MET A 105 -1.42 -9.56 28.70
N THR A 106 -0.31 -9.09 29.26
CA THR A 106 -0.32 -8.19 30.42
C THR A 106 -0.94 -6.83 30.06
N PRO A 107 -1.39 -6.02 31.02
CA PRO A 107 -1.92 -4.69 30.74
C PRO A 107 -0.94 -3.76 29.99
N ALA A 108 0.37 -3.91 30.22
CA ALA A 108 1.40 -3.13 29.54
C ALA A 108 1.52 -3.54 28.06
N GLU A 109 1.61 -4.85 27.79
CA GLU A 109 1.66 -5.38 26.42
C GLU A 109 0.37 -5.06 25.65
N MET A 110 -0.78 -5.13 26.31
CA MET A 110 -2.07 -4.73 25.73
C MET A 110 -2.07 -3.25 25.34
N SER A 111 -1.43 -2.38 26.13
CA SER A 111 -1.28 -0.96 25.79
C SER A 111 -0.42 -0.75 24.54
N ASP A 112 0.65 -1.54 24.38
CA ASP A 112 1.49 -1.49 23.17
C ASP A 112 0.72 -1.97 21.93
N VAL A 113 -0.06 -3.04 22.05
CA VAL A 113 -0.93 -3.53 20.98
C VAL A 113 -2.01 -2.52 20.62
N ALA A 114 -2.68 -1.92 21.61
CA ALA A 114 -3.67 -0.88 21.39
C ALA A 114 -3.06 0.32 20.65
N ARG A 115 -1.84 0.72 21.03
CA ARG A 115 -1.10 1.77 20.32
C ARG A 115 -0.83 1.39 18.87
N PHE A 116 -0.37 0.16 18.60
CA PHE A 116 -0.17 -0.32 17.23
C PHE A 116 -1.47 -0.23 16.43
N CYS A 117 -2.58 -0.76 16.95
CA CYS A 117 -3.86 -0.76 16.24
C CYS A 117 -4.39 0.66 15.99
N ASN A 118 -4.26 1.57 16.95
CA ASN A 118 -4.66 2.97 16.78
C ASN A 118 -3.81 3.71 15.73
N HIS A 119 -2.56 3.30 15.53
CA HIS A 119 -1.65 3.87 14.55
C HIS A 119 -1.67 3.14 13.19
N TYR A 120 -2.31 1.97 13.12
CA TYR A 120 -2.42 1.20 11.89
C TYR A 120 -3.33 1.95 10.90
N PRO A 121 -3.00 2.01 9.59
CA PRO A 121 -3.69 2.92 8.69
C PRO A 121 -5.19 2.63 8.57
N SER A 122 -6.03 3.64 8.85
CA SER A 122 -7.44 3.67 8.43
C SER A 122 -7.64 4.87 7.50
N ILE A 123 -7.68 4.59 6.19
CA ILE A 123 -7.77 5.60 5.14
C ILE A 123 -8.85 5.18 4.15
N GLU A 124 -9.88 6.01 4.02
CA GLU A 124 -10.88 5.90 2.98
C GLU A 124 -10.34 6.49 1.67
N VAL A 125 -10.55 5.79 0.56
CA VAL A 125 -10.05 6.19 -0.76
C VAL A 125 -11.20 6.25 -1.75
N GLU A 126 -11.45 7.44 -2.27
CA GLU A 126 -12.37 7.68 -3.37
C GLU A 126 -11.59 7.99 -4.65
N HIS A 127 -12.06 7.51 -5.80
CA HIS A 127 -11.42 7.76 -7.08
C HIS A 127 -12.43 8.09 -8.18
N LYS A 128 -12.01 8.94 -9.11
CA LYS A 128 -12.83 9.37 -10.24
C LYS A 128 -11.97 9.54 -11.49
N ILE A 129 -12.39 8.91 -12.59
CA ILE A 129 -11.84 9.20 -13.91
C ILE A 129 -12.44 10.52 -14.38
N GLU A 130 -11.59 11.54 -14.53
CA GLU A 130 -11.99 12.84 -15.05
C GLU A 130 -12.16 12.73 -16.57
N ASN A 131 -13.41 12.65 -16.99
CA ASN A 131 -13.75 12.57 -18.40
C ASN A 131 -14.87 13.57 -18.73
N SER A 132 -14.60 14.48 -19.66
CA SER A 132 -15.56 15.45 -20.18
C SER A 132 -16.28 14.97 -21.44
N GLY A 133 -15.94 13.78 -21.98
CA GLY A 133 -16.50 13.28 -23.23
C GLY A 133 -16.16 11.81 -23.55
N THR A 134 -15.92 11.50 -24.81
CA THR A 134 -15.43 10.17 -25.23
C THR A 134 -13.90 10.16 -25.17
N ILE A 135 -13.32 9.17 -24.49
CA ILE A 135 -11.85 8.98 -24.48
C ILE A 135 -11.46 8.31 -25.80
N THR A 136 -10.54 8.91 -26.54
CA THR A 136 -9.98 8.38 -27.78
C THR A 136 -8.52 7.99 -27.61
N VAL A 137 -8.02 7.16 -28.53
CA VAL A 137 -6.59 6.79 -28.54
C VAL A 137 -5.73 8.05 -28.68
N GLY A 138 -4.72 8.16 -27.83
CA GLY A 138 -3.82 9.31 -27.72
C GLY A 138 -4.23 10.32 -26.65
N ASP A 139 -5.46 10.25 -26.11
CA ASP A 139 -5.91 11.16 -25.07
C ASP A 139 -5.22 10.86 -23.72
N THR A 140 -4.98 11.93 -22.95
CA THR A 140 -4.55 11.82 -21.56
C THR A 140 -5.76 11.56 -20.67
N VAL A 141 -5.78 10.40 -20.01
CA VAL A 141 -6.78 10.04 -19.02
C VAL A 141 -6.29 10.50 -17.65
N ASN A 142 -7.09 11.34 -16.99
CA ASN A 142 -6.81 11.80 -15.63
C ASN A 142 -7.67 11.03 -14.63
N VAL A 143 -7.07 10.56 -13.55
CA VAL A 143 -7.73 9.87 -12.44
C VAL A 143 -7.42 10.63 -11.17
N THR A 144 -8.44 11.28 -10.62
CA THR A 144 -8.36 11.99 -9.35
C THR A 144 -8.69 11.02 -8.22
N VAL A 145 -7.82 11.00 -7.22
CA VAL A 145 -7.92 10.17 -6.02
C VAL A 145 -7.97 11.10 -4.81
N GLU A 146 -8.98 10.92 -3.98
CA GLU A 146 -9.17 11.63 -2.71
C GLU A 146 -9.03 10.61 -1.58
N MET A 147 -8.25 10.96 -0.57
CA MET A 147 -7.97 10.10 0.58
C MET A 147 -8.28 10.85 1.86
N GLU A 148 -9.02 10.20 2.77
CA GLU A 148 -9.39 10.73 4.07
C GLU A 148 -8.99 9.74 5.16
N ARG A 149 -8.18 10.19 6.12
CA ARG A 149 -7.72 9.38 7.25
C ARG A 149 -8.69 9.52 8.42
N GLU A 150 -9.09 8.40 8.98
CA GLU A 150 -9.97 8.36 10.17
C GLU A 150 -9.18 8.39 11.49
N ASN A 151 -7.95 7.87 11.50
CA ASN A 151 -7.12 7.72 12.70
C ASN A 151 -6.02 8.78 12.82
N ASP A 152 -6.29 10.02 12.40
CA ASP A 152 -5.33 11.12 12.53
C ASP A 152 -5.12 11.54 14.00
N LEU A 153 -3.92 12.05 14.30
CA LEU A 153 -3.58 12.63 15.61
C LEU A 153 -3.34 14.12 15.42
N ASN A 154 -4.34 14.94 15.77
CA ASN A 154 -4.30 16.40 15.63
C ASN A 154 -4.01 16.87 14.19
N GLY A 155 -4.68 16.27 13.22
CA GLY A 155 -4.55 16.57 11.79
C GLY A 155 -3.34 15.92 11.12
N MET A 156 -2.55 15.12 11.83
CA MET A 156 -1.33 14.49 11.34
C MET A 156 -1.43 12.97 11.34
N ALA A 157 -0.75 12.33 10.39
CA ALA A 157 -0.59 10.89 10.39
C ALA A 157 0.16 10.44 11.66
N PRO A 158 -0.29 9.39 12.35
CA PRO A 158 0.48 8.79 13.44
C PRO A 158 1.85 8.31 12.94
N PRO A 159 2.92 8.39 13.76
CA PRO A 159 4.19 7.78 13.41
C PRO A 159 4.05 6.26 13.31
N VAL A 160 4.83 5.66 12.41
CA VAL A 160 4.83 4.20 12.19
C VAL A 160 5.27 3.46 13.45
N VAL A 161 4.49 2.48 13.87
CA VAL A 161 4.83 1.57 14.96
C VAL A 161 5.56 0.37 14.36
N ALA A 162 6.89 0.41 14.43
CA ALA A 162 7.78 -0.64 13.93
C ALA A 162 8.91 -0.88 14.94
N PRO A 163 8.69 -1.69 16.00
CA PRO A 163 9.63 -1.84 17.13
C PRO A 163 11.00 -2.40 16.73
N LEU A 164 11.04 -3.17 15.65
CA LEU A 164 12.25 -3.82 15.13
C LEU A 164 12.95 -2.97 14.06
N PHE A 165 12.38 -1.82 13.69
CA PHE A 165 13.01 -0.92 12.73
C PHE A 165 14.07 -0.05 13.44
N PRO A 166 15.31 0.06 12.91
CA PRO A 166 16.40 0.75 13.62
C PRO A 166 16.18 2.25 13.85
N GLN A 167 15.35 2.89 13.04
CA GLN A 167 15.07 4.31 13.18
C GLN A 167 14.00 4.53 14.24
N LYS A 168 14.31 5.34 15.26
CA LYS A 168 13.38 5.68 16.35
C LYS A 168 12.04 6.27 15.90
N ARG A 169 12.05 6.97 14.77
CA ARG A 169 10.86 7.61 14.20
C ARG A 169 10.89 7.46 12.70
N LYS A 170 9.87 6.77 12.17
CA LYS A 170 9.60 6.65 10.75
C LYS A 170 8.22 7.25 10.48
N GLU A 171 8.15 8.06 9.44
CA GLU A 171 6.89 8.57 8.91
C GLU A 171 6.38 7.63 7.84
N GLU A 172 5.06 7.53 7.74
CA GLU A 172 4.38 6.72 6.75
C GLU A 172 4.39 7.40 5.38
N GLY A 173 4.65 6.62 4.34
CA GLY A 173 4.52 7.03 2.95
C GLY A 173 3.64 6.07 2.16
N TRP A 174 3.10 6.57 1.05
CA TRP A 174 2.20 5.83 0.17
C TRP A 174 2.62 5.97 -1.29
N TRP A 175 2.28 4.96 -2.07
CA TRP A 175 2.27 5.02 -3.53
C TRP A 175 0.84 4.86 -4.05
N LEU A 176 0.46 5.73 -4.98
CA LEU A 176 -0.66 5.52 -5.88
C LEU A 176 -0.11 5.01 -7.20
N VAL A 177 -0.62 3.89 -7.69
CA VAL A 177 -0.16 3.25 -8.93
C VAL A 177 -1.36 2.94 -9.80
N ILE A 178 -1.29 3.27 -11.09
CA ILE A 178 -2.24 2.80 -12.09
C ILE A 178 -1.51 1.82 -13.01
N GLY A 179 -2.10 0.64 -13.21
CA GLY A 179 -1.53 -0.35 -14.10
C GLY A 179 -2.54 -1.39 -14.59
N ASP A 180 -2.13 -2.15 -15.59
CA ASP A 180 -2.84 -3.31 -16.09
C ASP A 180 -2.14 -4.58 -15.60
N HIS A 181 -2.86 -5.33 -14.77
CA HIS A 181 -2.38 -6.59 -14.22
C HIS A 181 -2.16 -7.64 -15.32
N SER A 182 -2.99 -7.65 -16.36
CA SER A 182 -2.97 -8.69 -17.40
C SER A 182 -1.75 -8.59 -18.30
N SER A 183 -1.32 -7.37 -18.64
CA SER A 183 -0.11 -7.10 -19.42
C SER A 183 1.12 -6.81 -18.57
N ASN A 184 0.98 -6.80 -17.23
CA ASN A 184 2.03 -6.43 -16.29
C ASN A 184 2.60 -5.01 -16.55
N ALA A 185 1.77 -4.10 -17.03
CA ALA A 185 2.16 -2.75 -17.42
C ALA A 185 1.78 -1.74 -16.34
N LEU A 186 2.76 -0.93 -15.91
CA LEU A 186 2.56 0.21 -15.04
C LEU A 186 2.42 1.47 -15.89
N PHE A 187 1.35 2.23 -15.70
CA PHE A 187 1.03 3.41 -16.49
C PHE A 187 1.35 4.72 -15.76
N SER A 188 1.09 4.78 -14.46
CA SER A 188 1.30 5.99 -13.67
C SER A 188 1.64 5.65 -12.23
N ILE A 189 2.47 6.47 -11.60
CA ILE A 189 2.84 6.35 -10.19
C ILE A 189 3.00 7.73 -9.56
N LYS A 190 2.51 7.89 -8.33
CA LYS A 190 2.77 9.06 -7.49
C LYS A 190 3.10 8.60 -6.07
N ARG A 191 4.05 9.27 -5.43
CA ARG A 191 4.35 9.08 -4.01
C ARG A 191 3.78 10.24 -3.20
N LEU A 192 3.18 9.94 -2.05
CA LEU A 192 2.55 10.93 -1.19
C LEU A 192 2.57 10.53 0.29
N THR A 193 2.21 11.47 1.14
CA THR A 193 1.88 11.24 2.55
C THR A 193 0.44 11.68 2.76
N VAL A 194 -0.33 10.89 3.50
CA VAL A 194 -1.71 11.21 3.84
C VAL A 194 -1.77 11.56 5.32
N HIS A 195 -1.85 12.84 5.64
CA HIS A 195 -2.08 13.31 7.01
C HIS A 195 -3.57 13.12 7.35
N GLN A 196 -4.37 14.19 7.40
CA GLN A 196 -5.83 14.07 7.55
C GLN A 196 -6.54 13.83 6.22
N LYS A 197 -6.24 14.65 5.21
CA LYS A 197 -6.78 14.51 3.84
C LYS A 197 -5.68 14.69 2.82
N ALA A 198 -5.81 14.02 1.69
CA ALA A 198 -4.96 14.23 0.54
C ALA A 198 -5.78 14.12 -0.74
N LYS A 199 -5.35 14.85 -1.78
CA LYS A 199 -5.91 14.74 -3.13
C LYS A 199 -4.76 14.68 -4.12
N MET A 200 -4.81 13.72 -5.03
CA MET A 200 -3.78 13.51 -6.05
C MET A 200 -4.44 13.15 -7.37
N THR A 201 -3.92 13.69 -8.46
CA THR A 201 -4.33 13.30 -9.81
C THR A 201 -3.19 12.53 -10.46
N LEU A 202 -3.52 11.34 -10.95
CA LEU A 202 -2.64 10.52 -11.78
C LEU A 202 -3.11 10.62 -13.22
N ASP A 203 -2.16 10.61 -14.15
CA ASP A 203 -2.44 10.68 -15.57
C ASP A 203 -1.69 9.59 -16.34
N PHE A 204 -2.28 9.14 -17.45
CA PHE A 204 -1.65 8.24 -18.42
C PHE A 204 -2.28 8.42 -19.81
N THR A 205 -1.59 7.97 -20.85
CA THR A 205 -2.10 8.05 -22.24
C THR A 205 -2.90 6.80 -22.61
N ALA A 206 -4.06 6.98 -23.24
CA ALA A 206 -4.84 5.87 -23.80
C ALA A 206 -4.18 5.33 -25.08
N LEU A 207 -3.61 4.12 -25.01
CA LEU A 207 -2.82 3.56 -26.12
C LEU A 207 -3.58 2.60 -27.04
N ALA A 208 -4.69 2.01 -26.57
CA ALA A 208 -5.43 0.99 -27.30
C ALA A 208 -6.94 1.23 -27.24
N VAL A 209 -7.63 0.90 -28.34
CA VAL A 209 -9.09 0.95 -28.44
C VAL A 209 -9.70 -0.23 -27.69
N GLY A 210 -10.84 -0.02 -27.04
CA GLY A 210 -11.64 -1.09 -26.45
C GLY A 210 -12.07 -0.80 -25.02
N LYS A 211 -12.49 -1.85 -24.32
CA LYS A 211 -12.80 -1.79 -22.88
C LYS A 211 -11.52 -2.00 -22.10
N MET A 212 -11.14 -1.00 -21.31
CA MET A 212 -9.98 -1.05 -20.44
C MET A 212 -10.41 -1.54 -19.06
N HIS A 213 -9.63 -2.46 -18.49
CA HIS A 213 -9.83 -3.06 -17.18
C HIS A 213 -8.54 -2.90 -16.38
N TYR A 214 -8.28 -1.67 -15.94
CA TYR A 214 -7.07 -1.35 -15.19
C TYR A 214 -7.33 -1.41 -13.69
N LYS A 215 -6.27 -1.26 -12.90
CA LYS A 215 -6.34 -1.17 -11.45
C LYS A 215 -5.63 0.08 -10.95
N LEU A 216 -6.23 0.69 -9.93
CA LEU A 216 -5.59 1.65 -9.04
C LEU A 216 -5.15 0.91 -7.78
N TYR A 217 -3.86 0.98 -7.47
CA TYR A 217 -3.28 0.45 -6.23
C TYR A 217 -2.92 1.61 -5.32
N PHE A 218 -3.28 1.49 -4.05
CA PHE A 218 -2.86 2.39 -2.97
C PHE A 218 -2.04 1.58 -1.98
N ILE A 219 -0.72 1.75 -1.99
CA ILE A 219 0.25 0.86 -1.35
C ILE A 219 1.03 1.60 -0.28
N CYS A 220 1.03 1.08 0.94
CA CYS A 220 1.79 1.61 2.08
C CYS A 220 3.28 1.28 1.94
N ASP A 221 4.19 2.14 2.41
CA ASP A 221 5.62 1.82 2.47
C ASP A 221 6.06 1.12 3.77
N SER A 222 5.13 0.98 4.73
CA SER A 222 5.44 0.74 6.14
C SER A 222 4.68 -0.42 6.78
N TYR A 223 3.43 -0.64 6.42
CA TYR A 223 2.57 -1.67 7.01
C TYR A 223 2.13 -2.66 5.94
N LEU A 224 2.08 -3.95 6.30
CA LEU A 224 1.53 -5.00 5.45
C LEU A 224 0.04 -5.17 5.73
N GLY A 225 -0.75 -5.40 4.68
CA GLY A 225 -2.20 -5.60 4.79
C GLY A 225 -3.02 -4.31 4.90
N ALA A 226 -2.41 -3.16 4.66
CA ALA A 226 -3.08 -1.85 4.57
C ALA A 226 -3.30 -1.40 3.12
N ASP A 227 -2.79 -2.17 2.16
CA ASP A 227 -2.86 -1.86 0.74
C ASP A 227 -4.29 -2.05 0.21
N GLN A 228 -4.72 -1.18 -0.70
CA GLN A 228 -6.05 -1.21 -1.30
C GLN A 228 -5.97 -1.24 -2.82
N GLU A 229 -6.89 -1.97 -3.45
CA GLU A 229 -6.99 -2.07 -4.91
C GLU A 229 -8.39 -1.71 -5.41
N PHE A 230 -8.46 -0.94 -6.49
CA PHE A 230 -9.71 -0.51 -7.10
C PHE A 230 -9.72 -0.80 -8.60
N ASP A 231 -10.83 -1.33 -9.10
CA ASP A 231 -11.04 -1.55 -10.52
C ASP A 231 -11.31 -0.23 -11.25
N LEU A 232 -10.49 0.10 -12.25
CA LEU A 232 -10.70 1.21 -13.18
C LEU A 232 -11.21 0.68 -14.52
N LYS A 233 -12.52 0.86 -14.77
CA LYS A 233 -13.19 0.39 -15.99
C LYS A 233 -13.66 1.57 -16.83
N PHE A 234 -13.17 1.66 -18.06
CA PHE A 234 -13.56 2.70 -19.02
C PHE A 234 -13.43 2.20 -20.45
N ARG A 235 -13.94 2.97 -21.42
CA ARG A 235 -13.87 2.62 -22.85
C ARG A 235 -13.05 3.67 -23.59
N VAL A 236 -12.15 3.19 -24.45
CA VAL A 236 -11.38 4.00 -25.39
C VAL A 236 -11.91 3.72 -26.80
N GLU A 237 -12.19 4.78 -27.54
CA GLU A 237 -12.66 4.72 -28.93
C GLU A 237 -11.55 5.08 -29.92
N GLU A 238 -11.71 4.69 -31.18
CA GLU A 238 -10.84 5.20 -32.25
C GLU A 238 -11.00 6.71 -32.37
N THR A 239 -9.90 7.40 -32.66
CA THR A 239 -9.95 8.81 -33.04
C THR A 239 -10.76 8.91 -34.33
N GLY A 240 -12.01 9.35 -34.23
CA GLY A 240 -12.90 9.44 -35.37
C GLY A 240 -12.30 10.36 -36.43
N ARG A 241 -11.94 9.81 -37.61
CA ARG A 241 -11.89 10.63 -38.83
C ARG A 241 -13.27 11.28 -38.93
N SER A 242 -13.34 12.61 -38.81
CA SER A 242 -14.58 13.34 -39.03
C SER A 242 -15.21 12.81 -40.30
N ARG A 243 -16.37 12.14 -40.18
CA ARG A 243 -17.26 11.96 -41.33
C ARG A 243 -17.60 13.38 -41.77
N LYS A 244 -16.87 13.93 -42.75
CA LYS A 244 -17.35 15.03 -43.58
C LYS A 244 -18.71 14.55 -44.05
N ARG A 245 -19.78 15.11 -43.48
CA ARG A 245 -21.09 15.07 -44.12
C ARG A 245 -20.84 15.65 -45.50
N ALA A 246 -20.90 14.81 -46.52
CA ALA A 246 -21.09 15.29 -47.87
C ALA A 246 -22.34 16.18 -47.79
N ARG A 247 -22.17 17.46 -48.13
CA ARG A 247 -23.30 18.25 -48.61
C ARG A 247 -23.70 17.56 -49.90
N ASP A 248 -24.81 16.84 -49.86
CA ASP A 248 -25.57 16.62 -51.07
C ASP A 248 -26.24 17.97 -51.35
N ASP A 249 -25.60 18.72 -52.24
CA ASP A 249 -26.24 19.77 -53.04
C ASP A 249 -27.05 19.07 -54.16
N GLU A 250 -28.17 19.70 -54.51
CA GLU A 250 -29.20 19.39 -55.54
C GLU A 250 -30.41 18.53 -55.13
#